data_AF-A0A950FGC6-F1
#
_entry.id   AF-A0A950FGC6-F1
#
_cell.length_a   1.000
_cell.length_b   1.000
_cell.length_c   1.000
_cell.angle_alpha   90.00
_cell.angle_beta   90.00
_cell.angle_gamma   90.00
#
_symmetry.space_group_name_H-M   'P 1'
#
loop_
_entity.id
_entity.type
_entity.pdbx_description
1 polymer ?
#
loop_
_entity_poly.entity_id
_entity_poly.type
_entity_poly.pdbx_seq_one_letter_code
_entity_poly.pdbx_strand_id
1 'polypeptide(L)'
;LLECMFHLHDTAIQFYVMSDGQLNPNRFGSHHYLLAPCGIFKASDGYVVITVLDHQWETFCNTIGRREWLTDPRFATREARVDNRLALAKLLEEWLQTFTAREEPIAILEKARILSAPVLDIAQIINHPVIQERGAMQSIPHPGLGLVAIPKSPFRMSETPAMIRNRAPMLGEHNEKILGKYLGYSREKVARLTEAGVLTQDSSVVKLRAEGELD
;
A
#
# COMPACT_ATOMS: atom_id res chain seq x y z
N LEU A 1 10.68 -15.94 -7.61
CA LEU A 1 9.65 -15.61 -6.59
C LEU A 1 10.20 -15.67 -5.17
N LEU A 2 10.73 -16.80 -4.72
CA LEU A 2 11.28 -16.93 -3.35
C LEU A 2 12.38 -15.90 -3.05
N GLU A 3 13.35 -15.75 -3.95
CA GLU A 3 14.42 -14.75 -3.81
C GLU A 3 13.89 -13.30 -3.77
N CYS A 4 12.85 -12.98 -4.54
CA CYS A 4 12.20 -11.67 -4.47
C CYS A 4 11.59 -11.44 -3.08
N MET A 5 10.90 -12.44 -2.54
CA MET A 5 10.34 -12.36 -1.19
C MET A 5 11.43 -12.26 -0.13
N PHE A 6 12.56 -12.94 -0.32
CA PHE A 6 13.74 -12.80 0.52
C PHE A 6 14.22 -11.34 0.54
N HIS A 7 14.41 -10.70 -0.62
CA HIS A 7 14.82 -9.29 -0.68
C HIS A 7 13.82 -8.29 -0.08
N LEU A 8 12.53 -8.63 -0.02
CA LEU A 8 11.52 -7.79 0.66
C LEU A 8 11.59 -7.85 2.19
N HIS A 9 12.37 -8.77 2.76
CA HIS A 9 12.56 -8.94 4.21
C HIS A 9 13.96 -8.50 4.67
N ASP A 10 14.62 -7.60 3.92
CA ASP A 10 16.01 -7.19 4.13
C ASP A 10 16.34 -6.93 5.60
N THR A 11 15.52 -6.15 6.30
CA THR A 11 15.72 -5.84 7.72
C THR A 11 15.65 -7.07 8.64
N ALA A 12 14.69 -7.98 8.42
CA ALA A 12 14.58 -9.20 9.25
C ALA A 12 15.76 -10.15 9.01
N ILE A 13 16.22 -10.25 7.76
CA ILE A 13 17.40 -11.02 7.37
C ILE A 13 18.66 -10.44 8.01
N GLN A 14 18.84 -9.12 7.93
CA GLN A 14 19.97 -8.43 8.56
C GLN A 14 20.00 -8.69 10.06
N PHE A 15 18.87 -8.60 10.77
CA PHE A 15 18.84 -8.90 12.21
C PHE A 15 19.19 -10.36 12.51
N TYR A 16 18.67 -11.30 11.74
CA TYR A 16 19.01 -12.72 11.93
C TYR A 16 20.50 -12.97 11.73
N VAL A 17 21.09 -12.44 10.64
CA VAL A 17 22.52 -12.61 10.33
C VAL A 17 23.41 -11.90 11.35
N MET A 18 23.11 -10.64 11.70
CA MET A 18 23.92 -9.84 12.64
C MET A 18 23.88 -10.38 14.07
N SER A 19 22.83 -11.13 14.41
CA SER A 19 22.69 -11.76 15.73
C SER A 19 23.17 -13.20 15.77
N ASP A 20 23.79 -13.70 14.69
CA ASP A 20 24.19 -15.10 14.56
C ASP A 20 23.02 -16.07 14.86
N GLY A 21 21.83 -15.71 14.36
CA GLY A 21 20.59 -16.47 14.54
C GLY A 21 19.90 -16.31 15.90
N GLN A 22 20.43 -15.54 16.85
CA GLN A 22 19.81 -15.32 18.16
C GLN A 22 18.50 -14.51 18.08
N LEU A 23 18.45 -13.53 17.18
CA LEU A 23 17.23 -12.79 16.87
C LEU A 23 16.56 -13.44 15.67
N ASN A 24 15.45 -14.12 15.92
CA ASN A 24 14.59 -14.67 14.88
C ASN A 24 13.27 -13.87 14.82
N PRO A 25 13.15 -12.85 13.94
CA PRO A 25 11.94 -12.05 13.83
C PRO A 25 10.72 -12.91 13.49
N ASN A 26 9.62 -12.69 14.19
CA ASN A 26 8.36 -13.41 14.01
C ASN A 26 7.23 -12.45 13.63
N ARG A 27 5.99 -12.94 13.53
CA ARG A 27 4.84 -12.05 13.32
C ARG A 27 4.58 -11.24 14.58
N PHE A 28 4.48 -9.92 14.45
CA PHE A 28 4.24 -8.99 15.56
C PHE A 28 2.88 -8.27 15.50
N GLY A 29 2.03 -8.65 14.53
CA GLY A 29 0.71 -8.05 14.34
C GLY A 29 0.83 -6.58 13.95
N SER A 30 0.05 -5.73 14.62
CA SER A 30 -0.07 -4.30 14.35
C SER A 30 1.04 -3.44 14.94
N HIS A 31 2.02 -4.03 15.64
CA HIS A 31 3.04 -3.29 16.39
C HIS A 31 4.45 -3.65 15.94
N HIS A 32 5.37 -2.70 16.13
CA HIS A 32 6.78 -2.88 15.82
C HIS A 32 7.49 -3.61 16.98
N TYR A 33 8.45 -4.47 16.65
CA TYR A 33 9.14 -5.33 17.63
C TYR A 33 10.35 -4.68 18.29
N LEU A 34 10.86 -3.58 17.73
CA LEU A 34 12.03 -2.86 18.27
C LEU A 34 11.68 -1.55 18.97
N LEU A 35 10.41 -1.14 18.94
CA LEU A 35 10.00 0.17 19.43
C LEU A 35 8.58 0.12 19.95
N ALA A 36 8.34 0.75 21.09
CA ALA A 36 7.02 0.88 21.67
C ALA A 36 6.85 2.26 22.34
N PRO A 37 5.75 2.99 22.06
CA PRO A 37 4.71 2.67 21.10
C PRO A 37 5.13 2.94 19.63
N CYS A 38 4.97 1.93 18.78
CA CYS A 38 5.14 2.05 17.33
C CYS A 38 4.22 1.04 16.65
N GLY A 39 3.22 1.51 15.90
CA GLY A 39 2.25 0.64 15.24
C GLY A 39 0.89 1.29 15.02
N ILE A 40 -0.11 0.44 14.79
CA ILE A 40 -1.52 0.82 14.61
C ILE A 40 -2.26 0.61 15.93
N PHE A 41 -3.05 1.61 16.34
CA PHE A 41 -3.82 1.64 17.58
C PHE A 41 -5.28 1.96 17.29
N LYS A 42 -6.20 1.31 18.01
CA LYS A 42 -7.63 1.52 17.90
C LYS A 42 -8.05 2.87 18.49
N ALA A 43 -8.74 3.68 17.68
CA ALA A 43 -9.42 4.90 18.11
C ALA A 43 -10.95 4.72 18.09
N SER A 44 -11.69 5.71 18.58
CA SER A 44 -13.17 5.70 18.69
C SER A 44 -13.86 5.46 17.34
N ASP A 45 -13.38 6.10 16.28
CA ASP A 45 -13.98 6.13 14.93
C ASP A 45 -13.08 5.49 13.86
N GLY A 46 -12.08 4.71 14.26
CA GLY A 46 -11.18 4.06 13.32
C GLY A 46 -9.89 3.56 13.96
N TYR A 47 -8.77 3.79 13.27
CA TYR A 47 -7.43 3.48 13.72
C TYR A 47 -6.47 4.62 13.43
N VAL A 48 -5.42 4.72 14.24
CA VAL A 48 -4.34 5.70 14.13
C VAL A 48 -3.00 4.97 14.14
N VAL A 49 -2.08 5.35 13.25
CA VAL A 49 -0.68 4.96 13.34
C VAL A 49 0.02 5.93 14.28
N ILE A 50 0.76 5.45 15.26
CA ILE A 50 1.57 6.27 16.17
C ILE A 50 2.98 5.67 16.23
N THR A 51 4.00 6.51 16.15
CA THR A 51 5.40 6.14 16.37
C THR A 51 6.06 7.14 17.30
N VAL A 52 6.59 6.64 18.42
CA VAL A 52 7.33 7.42 19.41
C VAL A 52 8.75 6.87 19.50
N LEU A 53 9.73 7.66 19.08
CA LEU A 53 11.14 7.32 19.25
C LEU A 53 11.55 7.45 20.72
N ASP A 54 12.63 6.78 21.11
CA ASP A 54 13.06 6.75 22.52
C ASP A 54 13.31 8.14 23.11
N HIS A 55 13.98 9.02 22.37
CA HIS A 55 14.21 10.41 22.78
C HIS A 55 12.93 11.26 22.87
N GLN A 56 11.81 10.79 22.30
CA GLN A 56 10.51 11.46 22.36
C GLN A 56 9.63 10.94 23.49
N TRP A 57 10.06 9.90 24.22
CA TRP A 57 9.23 9.24 25.24
C TRP A 57 8.74 10.20 26.32
N GLU A 58 9.63 11.04 26.85
CA GLU A 58 9.28 12.05 27.84
C GLU A 58 8.26 13.06 27.29
N THR A 59 8.51 13.58 26.09
CA THR A 59 7.58 14.49 25.40
C THR A 59 6.22 13.83 25.21
N PHE A 60 6.17 12.59 24.74
CA PHE A 60 4.94 11.85 24.54
C PHE A 60 4.14 11.68 25.83
N CYS A 61 4.76 11.19 26.90
CA CYS A 61 4.10 11.04 28.20
C CYS A 61 3.56 12.37 28.73
N ASN A 62 4.32 13.46 28.59
CA ASN A 62 3.86 14.80 28.98
C ASN A 62 2.68 15.25 28.11
N THR A 63 2.72 15.03 26.79
CA THR A 63 1.69 15.42 25.83
C THR A 63 0.35 14.72 26.07
N ILE A 64 0.36 13.42 26.39
CA ILE A 64 -0.86 12.66 26.63
C ILE A 64 -1.33 12.69 28.10
N GLY A 65 -0.61 13.41 28.97
CA GLY A 65 -0.93 13.53 30.39
C GLY A 65 -0.67 12.26 31.21
N ARG A 66 0.30 11.43 30.79
CA ARG A 66 0.67 10.15 31.42
C ARG A 66 2.10 10.17 31.98
N ARG A 67 2.42 11.19 32.77
CA ARG A 67 3.77 11.40 33.33
C ARG A 67 4.21 10.25 34.23
N GLU A 68 3.27 9.56 34.86
CA GLU A 68 3.49 8.38 35.67
C GLU A 68 4.13 7.21 34.89
N TRP A 69 3.99 7.17 33.55
CA TRP A 69 4.65 6.14 32.73
C TRP A 69 6.17 6.31 32.64
N LEU A 70 6.70 7.48 32.97
CA LEU A 70 8.14 7.73 32.98
C LEU A 70 8.86 6.98 34.10
N THR A 71 8.15 6.66 35.18
CA THR A 71 8.69 5.94 36.34
C THR A 71 8.08 4.56 36.53
N ASP A 72 7.03 4.21 35.79
CA ASP A 72 6.47 2.85 35.78
C ASP A 72 7.54 1.86 35.28
N PRO A 73 7.90 0.82 36.06
CA PRO A 73 8.93 -0.14 35.68
C PRO A 73 8.63 -0.88 34.37
N ARG A 74 7.37 -0.93 33.94
CA ARG A 74 6.96 -1.51 32.65
C ARG A 74 7.31 -0.62 31.46
N PHE A 75 7.47 0.70 31.66
CA PHE A 75 7.60 1.67 30.57
C PHE A 75 8.78 2.66 30.69
N ALA A 76 9.47 2.67 31.83
CA ALA A 76 10.56 3.61 32.12
C ALA A 76 11.75 3.47 31.16
N THR A 77 12.07 2.25 30.72
CA THR A 77 13.15 2.01 29.76
C THR A 77 12.60 1.55 28.41
N ARG A 78 13.42 1.75 27.36
CA ARG A 78 13.08 1.31 26.00
C ARG A 78 12.79 -0.19 25.94
N GLU A 79 13.64 -1.00 26.56
CA GLU A 79 13.52 -2.45 26.58
C GLU A 79 12.25 -2.87 27.31
N ALA A 80 11.97 -2.27 28.47
CA ALA A 80 10.76 -2.54 29.23
C ALA A 80 9.50 -2.22 28.40
N ARG A 81 9.48 -1.11 27.65
CA ARG A 81 8.35 -0.78 26.76
C ARG A 81 8.14 -1.81 25.66
N VAL A 82 9.22 -2.33 25.08
CA VAL A 82 9.14 -3.36 24.03
C VAL A 82 8.59 -4.68 24.59
N ASP A 83 9.06 -5.09 25.77
CA ASP A 83 8.60 -6.29 26.47
C ASP A 83 7.13 -6.16 26.89
N ASN A 84 6.72 -4.96 27.32
CA ASN A 84 5.36 -4.66 27.76
C ASN A 84 4.49 -3.99 26.67
N ARG A 85 4.86 -4.09 25.39
CA ARG A 85 4.23 -3.33 24.30
C ARG A 85 2.71 -3.50 24.20
N LEU A 86 2.18 -4.69 24.49
CA LEU A 86 0.74 -4.95 24.44
C LEU A 86 0.01 -4.27 25.61
N ALA A 87 0.63 -4.25 26.79
CA ALA A 87 0.08 -3.52 27.94
C ALA A 87 0.11 -2.01 27.68
N LEU A 88 1.19 -1.50 27.10
CA LEU A 88 1.30 -0.10 26.70
C LEU A 88 0.28 0.26 25.60
N ALA A 89 0.12 -0.60 24.60
CA ALA A 89 -0.84 -0.41 23.52
C ALA A 89 -2.27 -0.31 24.07
N LYS A 90 -2.66 -1.19 24.99
CA LYS A 90 -3.98 -1.13 25.63
C LYS A 90 -4.22 0.21 26.34
N LEU A 91 -3.26 0.69 27.14
CA LEU A 91 -3.39 1.97 27.85
C LEU A 91 -3.42 3.17 26.90
N LEU A 92 -2.66 3.11 25.80
CA LEU A 92 -2.69 4.11 24.75
C LEU A 92 -4.04 4.11 24.02
N GLU A 93 -4.60 2.93 23.72
CA GLU A 93 -5.93 2.81 23.13
C GLU A 93 -7.00 3.34 24.08
N GLU A 94 -6.92 3.07 25.39
CA GLU A 94 -7.82 3.66 26.39
C GLU A 94 -7.78 5.20 26.36
N TRP A 95 -6.60 5.80 26.18
CA TRP A 95 -6.47 7.25 25.96
C TRP A 95 -7.10 7.69 24.62
N LEU A 96 -6.89 6.95 23.53
CA LEU A 96 -7.52 7.25 22.24
C LEU A 96 -9.05 7.17 22.31
N GLN A 97 -9.62 6.29 23.12
CA GLN A 97 -11.06 6.16 23.31
C GLN A 97 -11.70 7.35 24.06
N THR A 98 -10.90 8.25 24.66
CA THR A 98 -11.47 9.46 25.31
C THR A 98 -11.86 10.55 24.33
N PHE A 99 -11.51 10.41 23.05
CA PHE A 99 -11.81 11.36 21.99
C PHE A 99 -13.00 10.88 21.16
N THR A 100 -13.71 11.83 20.56
CA THR A 100 -14.84 11.48 19.68
C THR A 100 -14.37 11.18 18.27
N ALA A 101 -13.41 11.96 17.76
CA ALA A 101 -12.80 11.77 16.45
C ALA A 101 -11.30 11.52 16.59
N ARG A 102 -10.75 10.56 15.84
CA ARG A 102 -9.31 10.23 15.85
C ARG A 102 -8.40 11.39 15.43
N GLU A 103 -8.92 12.37 14.70
CA GLU A 103 -8.17 13.56 14.28
C GLU A 103 -7.78 14.45 15.48
N GLU A 104 -8.55 14.42 16.58
CA GLU A 104 -8.26 15.19 17.80
C GLU A 104 -6.93 14.76 18.46
N PRO A 105 -6.71 13.47 18.81
CA PRO A 105 -5.44 13.03 19.37
C PRO A 105 -4.29 13.16 18.36
N ILE A 106 -4.54 12.99 17.06
CA ILE A 106 -3.52 13.21 16.02
C ILE A 106 -3.04 14.67 16.06
N ALA A 107 -3.95 15.65 16.11
CA ALA A 107 -3.58 17.06 16.17
C ALA A 107 -2.80 17.42 17.46
N ILE A 108 -3.10 16.75 18.58
CA ILE A 108 -2.34 16.90 19.84
C ILE A 108 -0.91 16.39 19.67
N LEU A 109 -0.76 15.19 19.11
CA LEU A 109 0.54 14.54 18.90
C LEU A 109 1.38 15.28 17.84
N GLU A 110 0.76 15.75 16.76
CA GLU A 110 1.43 16.53 15.71
C GLU A 110 2.03 17.83 16.24
N LYS A 111 1.30 18.56 17.11
CA LYS A 111 1.83 19.76 17.79
C LYS A 111 3.08 19.47 18.63
N ALA A 112 3.18 18.25 19.17
CA ALA A 112 4.35 17.77 19.92
C ALA A 112 5.44 17.16 19.02
N ARG A 113 5.27 17.21 17.68
CA ARG A 113 6.14 16.56 16.68
C ARG A 113 6.24 15.04 16.84
N ILE A 114 5.17 14.42 17.32
CA ILE A 114 5.07 12.96 17.45
C ILE A 114 4.41 12.42 16.18
N LEU A 115 5.05 11.44 15.56
CA LEU A 115 4.60 10.88 14.30
C LEU A 115 3.27 10.16 14.50
N SER A 116 2.22 10.72 13.92
CA SER A 116 0.89 10.13 13.95
C SER A 116 0.12 10.42 12.66
N ALA A 117 -0.74 9.49 12.26
CA ALA A 117 -1.56 9.62 11.05
C ALA A 117 -2.81 8.74 11.15
N PRO A 118 -3.93 9.12 10.51
CA PRO A 118 -5.11 8.27 10.47
C PRO A 118 -4.88 7.08 9.51
N VAL A 119 -5.43 5.91 9.84
CA VAL A 119 -5.52 4.80 8.89
C VAL A 119 -6.70 5.04 7.97
N LEU A 120 -6.43 5.36 6.71
CA LEU A 120 -7.45 5.67 5.72
C LEU A 120 -8.07 4.41 5.11
N ASP A 121 -9.38 4.43 4.89
CA ASP A 121 -10.05 3.46 4.03
C ASP A 121 -9.91 3.80 2.54
N ILE A 122 -10.44 2.94 1.66
CA ILE A 122 -10.34 3.10 0.20
C ILE A 122 -11.07 4.37 -0.30
N ALA A 123 -12.23 4.69 0.26
CA ALA A 123 -12.97 5.90 -0.15
C ALA A 123 -12.23 7.16 0.31
N GLN A 124 -11.68 7.15 1.52
CA GLN A 124 -10.90 8.25 2.08
C GLN A 124 -9.62 8.49 1.27
N ILE A 125 -8.84 7.45 0.94
CA ILE A 125 -7.59 7.63 0.18
C ILE A 125 -7.85 8.08 -1.27
N ILE A 126 -8.88 7.54 -1.94
CA ILE A 126 -9.23 7.96 -3.30
C ILE A 126 -9.58 9.44 -3.34
N ASN A 127 -10.29 9.93 -2.32
CA ASN A 127 -10.70 11.34 -2.22
C ASN A 127 -9.68 12.23 -1.49
N HIS A 128 -8.52 11.69 -1.10
CA HIS A 128 -7.53 12.44 -0.33
C HIS A 128 -6.94 13.58 -1.19
N PRO A 129 -6.80 14.82 -0.66
CA PRO A 129 -6.34 15.97 -1.42
C PRO A 129 -5.01 15.72 -2.16
N VAL A 130 -4.03 15.13 -1.49
CA VAL A 130 -2.73 14.80 -2.10
C VAL A 130 -2.86 13.78 -3.25
N ILE A 131 -3.81 12.83 -3.18
CA ILE A 131 -4.01 11.85 -4.25
C ILE A 131 -4.65 12.51 -5.48
N GLN A 132 -5.59 13.44 -5.25
CA GLN A 132 -6.24 14.23 -6.29
C GLN A 132 -5.27 15.22 -6.95
N GLU A 133 -4.57 16.04 -6.16
CA GLU A 133 -3.57 17.01 -6.64
C GLU A 133 -2.46 16.35 -7.45
N ARG A 134 -2.04 15.16 -7.03
CA ARG A 134 -1.01 14.41 -7.75
C ARG A 134 -1.53 13.77 -9.04
N GLY A 135 -2.83 13.80 -9.32
CA GLY A 135 -3.43 13.08 -10.44
C GLY A 135 -3.06 11.60 -10.40
N ALA A 136 -3.16 10.98 -9.22
CA ALA A 136 -2.72 9.61 -9.00
C ALA A 136 -3.60 8.57 -9.71
N MET A 137 -4.80 8.95 -10.13
CA MET A 137 -5.73 8.14 -10.93
C MET A 137 -5.83 8.68 -12.34
N GLN A 138 -6.12 7.81 -13.31
CA GLN A 138 -6.48 8.19 -14.68
C GLN A 138 -7.65 7.37 -15.18
N SER A 139 -8.52 7.98 -15.98
CA SER A 139 -9.61 7.29 -16.66
C SER A 139 -9.17 6.83 -18.04
N ILE A 140 -9.47 5.58 -18.39
CA ILE A 140 -9.19 4.98 -19.69
C ILE A 140 -10.50 4.48 -20.30
N PRO A 141 -10.77 4.73 -21.60
CA PRO A 141 -11.90 4.12 -22.29
C PRO A 141 -11.70 2.61 -22.43
N HIS A 142 -12.73 1.86 -22.09
CA HIS A 142 -12.77 0.41 -22.17
C HIS A 142 -14.05 -0.04 -22.89
N PRO A 143 -13.94 -0.84 -23.96
CA PRO A 143 -15.11 -1.40 -24.64
C PRO A 143 -16.01 -2.17 -23.67
N GLY A 144 -17.31 -1.87 -23.67
CA GLY A 144 -18.30 -2.49 -22.78
C GLY A 144 -18.32 -2.02 -21.31
N LEU A 145 -17.29 -1.32 -20.81
CA LEU A 145 -17.26 -0.77 -19.44
C LEU A 145 -17.30 0.77 -19.40
N GLY A 146 -17.14 1.43 -20.55
CA GLY A 146 -17.07 2.88 -20.62
C GLY A 146 -15.74 3.41 -20.07
N LEU A 147 -15.76 4.49 -19.30
CA LEU A 147 -14.55 5.05 -18.68
C LEU A 147 -14.23 4.33 -17.37
N VAL A 148 -13.06 3.71 -17.30
CA VAL A 148 -12.57 3.02 -16.10
C VAL A 148 -11.42 3.80 -15.48
N ALA A 149 -11.57 4.16 -14.21
CA ALA A 149 -10.52 4.84 -13.44
C ALA A 149 -9.53 3.83 -12.85
N ILE A 150 -8.24 4.03 -13.10
CA ILE A 150 -7.16 3.17 -12.59
C ILE A 150 -6.01 3.98 -12.00
N PRO A 151 -5.23 3.42 -11.04
CA PRO A 151 -4.03 4.07 -10.55
C PRO A 151 -2.97 4.25 -11.64
N LYS A 152 -2.32 5.41 -11.65
CA LYS A 152 -1.13 5.68 -12.46
C LYS A 152 0.12 5.11 -11.79
N SER A 153 1.20 5.05 -12.55
CA SER A 153 2.53 4.86 -11.96
C SER A 153 2.78 5.92 -10.86
N PRO A 154 3.30 5.52 -9.68
CA PRO A 154 3.65 6.46 -8.61
C PRO A 154 4.89 7.27 -8.97
N PHE A 155 5.69 6.80 -9.93
CA PHE A 155 6.89 7.48 -10.41
C PHE A 155 6.54 8.69 -11.28
N ARG A 156 7.19 9.82 -11.01
CA ARG A 156 7.09 11.05 -11.80
C ARG A 156 8.47 11.33 -12.39
N MET A 157 8.58 11.16 -13.69
CA MET A 157 9.82 11.34 -14.44
C MET A 157 9.65 12.56 -15.34
N SER A 158 10.55 13.54 -15.23
CA SER A 158 10.47 14.81 -15.96
C SER A 158 10.65 14.64 -17.46
N GLU A 159 11.57 13.77 -17.88
CA GLU A 159 11.91 13.57 -19.30
C GLU A 159 11.13 12.43 -19.96
N THR A 160 10.81 11.37 -19.20
CA THR A 160 10.09 10.20 -19.70
C THR A 160 8.86 9.88 -18.83
N PRO A 161 7.82 10.73 -18.82
CA PRO A 161 6.65 10.53 -17.96
C PRO A 161 6.03 9.15 -18.18
N ALA A 162 5.80 8.43 -17.07
CA ALA A 162 5.08 7.16 -17.11
C ALA A 162 3.61 7.40 -17.48
N MET A 163 3.18 6.87 -18.61
CA MET A 163 1.81 7.01 -19.13
C MET A 163 1.24 5.65 -19.47
N ILE A 164 -0.01 5.41 -19.05
CA ILE A 164 -0.78 4.25 -19.51
C ILE A 164 -1.51 4.69 -20.78
N ARG A 165 -1.05 4.17 -21.91
CA ARG A 165 -1.48 4.62 -23.26
C ARG A 165 -2.79 3.99 -23.71
N ASN A 166 -2.97 2.71 -23.40
CA ASN A 166 -4.12 1.91 -23.83
C ASN A 166 -4.66 1.11 -22.64
N ARG A 167 -5.91 0.68 -22.76
CA ARG A 167 -6.46 -0.33 -21.86
C ARG A 167 -5.71 -1.66 -21.97
N ALA A 168 -5.95 -2.56 -21.02
CA ALA A 168 -5.52 -3.95 -21.14
C ALA A 168 -6.17 -4.60 -22.39
N PRO A 169 -5.41 -5.31 -23.24
CA PRO A 169 -5.96 -5.97 -24.42
C PRO A 169 -6.89 -7.13 -24.09
N MET A 170 -7.83 -7.42 -24.99
CA MET A 170 -8.62 -8.65 -24.96
C MET A 170 -7.75 -9.81 -25.43
N LEU A 171 -8.16 -11.03 -25.08
CA LEU A 171 -7.44 -12.23 -25.49
C LEU A 171 -7.41 -12.35 -27.02
N GLY A 172 -6.20 -12.36 -27.59
CA GLY A 172 -5.98 -12.48 -29.03
C GLY A 172 -6.24 -11.21 -29.85
N GLU A 173 -6.55 -10.07 -29.22
CA GLU A 173 -6.88 -8.81 -29.90
C GLU A 173 -5.83 -8.37 -30.94
N HIS A 174 -4.56 -8.61 -30.62
CA HIS A 174 -3.43 -8.13 -31.42
C HIS A 174 -2.82 -9.22 -32.31
N ASN A 175 -3.38 -10.44 -32.39
CA ASN A 175 -2.80 -11.57 -33.13
C ASN A 175 -2.46 -11.19 -34.58
N GLU A 176 -3.45 -10.70 -35.33
CA GLU A 176 -3.29 -10.31 -36.73
C GLU A 176 -2.26 -9.19 -36.91
N LYS A 177 -2.32 -8.15 -36.07
CA LYS A 177 -1.41 -6.99 -36.11
C LYS A 177 0.04 -7.40 -35.87
N ILE A 178 0.30 -8.25 -34.88
CA ILE A 178 1.65 -8.68 -34.52
C ILE A 178 2.20 -9.68 -35.56
N LEU A 179 1.42 -10.71 -35.91
CA LEU A 179 1.85 -11.75 -36.85
C LEU A 179 2.02 -11.19 -38.28
N GLY A 180 1.14 -10.30 -38.72
CA GLY A 180 1.27 -9.63 -40.00
C GLY A 180 2.49 -8.70 -40.03
N LYS A 181 2.62 -7.80 -39.05
CA LYS A 181 3.67 -6.78 -39.03
C LYS A 181 5.07 -7.36 -38.85
N TYR A 182 5.25 -8.29 -37.91
CA TYR A 182 6.58 -8.75 -37.52
C TYR A 182 6.99 -10.09 -38.14
N LEU A 183 6.02 -10.93 -38.54
CA LEU A 183 6.30 -12.23 -39.15
C LEU A 183 5.86 -12.34 -40.62
N GLY A 184 5.24 -11.29 -41.18
CA GLY A 184 4.82 -11.26 -42.58
C GLY A 184 3.68 -12.23 -42.90
N TYR A 185 2.89 -12.66 -41.92
CA TYR A 185 1.80 -13.59 -42.16
C TYR A 185 0.65 -12.89 -42.87
N SER A 186 0.11 -13.54 -43.90
CA SER A 186 -1.11 -13.06 -44.56
C SER A 186 -2.33 -13.25 -43.64
N ARG A 187 -3.40 -12.47 -43.88
CA ARG A 187 -4.65 -12.57 -43.13
C ARG A 187 -5.23 -13.98 -43.19
N GLU A 188 -5.14 -14.63 -44.35
CA GLU A 188 -5.64 -15.99 -44.59
C GLU A 188 -4.84 -17.02 -43.79
N LYS A 189 -3.53 -16.81 -43.63
CA LYS A 189 -2.70 -17.68 -42.79
C LYS A 189 -3.08 -17.52 -41.32
N VAL A 190 -3.28 -16.31 -40.84
CA VAL A 190 -3.73 -16.06 -39.45
C VAL A 190 -5.12 -16.69 -39.21
N ALA A 191 -6.07 -16.50 -40.13
CA ALA A 191 -7.40 -17.08 -40.04
C ALA A 191 -7.35 -18.62 -39.93
N ARG A 192 -6.57 -19.29 -40.79
CA ARG A 192 -6.40 -20.75 -40.72
C ARG A 192 -5.81 -21.22 -39.39
N LEU A 193 -4.89 -20.46 -38.80
CA LEU A 193 -4.32 -20.80 -37.49
C LEU A 193 -5.34 -20.63 -36.35
N THR A 194 -6.22 -19.63 -36.45
CA THR A 194 -7.33 -19.46 -35.51
C THR A 194 -8.35 -20.59 -35.65
N GLU A 195 -8.76 -20.94 -36.88
CA GLU A 195 -9.68 -22.05 -37.15
C GLU A 195 -9.13 -23.40 -36.69
N ALA A 196 -7.82 -23.62 -36.86
CA ALA A 196 -7.13 -24.81 -36.37
C ALA A 196 -6.94 -24.85 -34.83
N GLY A 197 -7.38 -23.81 -34.10
CA GLY A 197 -7.25 -23.71 -32.64
C GLY A 197 -5.83 -23.42 -32.14
N VAL A 198 -4.90 -23.09 -33.04
CA VAL A 198 -3.52 -22.72 -32.69
C VAL A 198 -3.46 -21.31 -32.11
N LEU A 199 -4.28 -20.40 -32.64
CA LEU A 199 -4.46 -19.06 -32.10
C LEU A 199 -5.82 -18.95 -31.42
N THR A 200 -5.84 -18.36 -30.22
CA THR A 200 -7.08 -18.00 -29.52
C THR A 200 -7.43 -16.55 -29.81
N GLN A 201 -8.70 -16.29 -30.08
CA GLN A 201 -9.27 -14.94 -30.17
C GLN A 201 -10.61 -14.91 -29.45
N ASP A 202 -10.77 -13.96 -28.54
CA ASP A 202 -12.03 -13.75 -27.83
C ASP A 202 -13.13 -13.27 -28.79
N SER A 203 -14.36 -13.77 -28.60
CA SER A 203 -15.50 -13.41 -29.47
C SER A 203 -15.86 -11.92 -29.39
N SER A 204 -15.55 -11.25 -28.26
CA SER A 204 -15.70 -9.81 -28.12
C SER A 204 -14.81 -9.05 -29.10
N VAL A 205 -13.61 -9.55 -29.44
CA VAL A 205 -12.73 -8.88 -30.40
C VAL A 205 -13.37 -8.83 -31.78
N VAL A 206 -13.98 -9.92 -32.21
CA VAL A 206 -14.66 -10.00 -33.51
C VAL A 206 -15.83 -9.01 -33.55
N LYS A 207 -16.64 -9.00 -32.48
CA LYS A 207 -17.78 -8.09 -32.35
C LYS A 207 -17.34 -6.62 -32.36
N LEU A 208 -16.38 -6.26 -31.52
CA LEU A 208 -15.92 -4.88 -31.37
C LEU A 208 -15.25 -4.34 -32.65
N ARG A 209 -14.52 -5.18 -33.39
CA ARG A 209 -14.00 -4.80 -34.73
C ARG A 209 -15.13 -4.57 -35.73
N ALA A 210 -16.17 -5.42 -35.72
CA ALA A 210 -17.34 -5.23 -36.58
C ALA A 210 -18.12 -3.95 -36.24
N GLU A 211 -18.10 -3.54 -34.98
CA GLU A 211 -18.70 -2.29 -34.47
C GLU A 211 -17.80 -1.06 -34.67
N GLY A 212 -16.56 -1.24 -35.14
CA GLY A 212 -15.59 -0.14 -35.33
C GLY A 212 -15.00 0.40 -34.03
N GLU A 213 -15.14 -0.32 -32.91
CA GLU A 213 -14.59 0.05 -31.61
C GLU A 213 -13.12 -0.40 -31.42
N LEU A 214 -12.57 -1.18 -32.38
CA LEU A 214 -11.18 -1.62 -32.42
C LEU A 214 -10.59 -1.43 -33.81
N ASP A 215 -9.38 -0.85 -33.86
CA ASP A 215 -8.56 -0.69 -35.07
C ASP A 215 -7.76 -1.95 -35.46
#